data_AF-A0A8X6IEP7-F1
#
_entry.id   AF-A0A8X6IEP7-F1
#
_cell.length_a   1.000
_cell.length_b   1.000
_cell.length_c   1.000
_cell.angle_alpha   90.00
_cell.angle_beta   90.00
_cell.angle_gamma   90.00
#
_symmetry.space_group_name_H-M   'P 1'
#
loop_
_entity.id
_entity.type
_entity.pdbx_description
1 polymer ?
#
loop_
_entity_poly.entity_id
_entity_poly.type
_entity_poly.pdbx_seq_one_letter_code
_entity_poly.pdbx_strand_id
1 'polypeptide(L)'
;MYVDDWITGQDNREKAFLISLHAENIMKEAGMEMRKWISNDTTLMFQSAAKGFDTYPVDTSVSLRSNKTKVLGLAWQTLDDCLTLDTKGLIEFISTNKNTKTFL
;
A
#
# COMPACT_ATOMS: atom_id res chain seq x y z
N MET A 1 -0.78 1.00 -11.41
CA MET A 1 0.12 2.07 -10.96
C MET A 1 -0.72 3.32 -10.80
N TYR A 2 -0.76 3.90 -9.60
CA TYR A 2 -1.43 5.17 -9.37
C TYR A 2 -0.43 6.13 -8.75
N VAL A 3 -0.06 7.17 -9.50
CA VAL A 3 0.97 8.13 -9.11
C VAL A 3 2.22 7.37 -8.67
N ASP A 4 2.55 7.38 -7.37
CA ASP A 4 3.74 6.76 -6.81
C ASP A 4 3.51 5.33 -6.28
N ASP A 5 2.25 4.89 -6.19
CA ASP A 5 1.89 3.59 -5.61
C ASP A 5 1.72 2.51 -6.68
N TRP A 6 2.42 1.39 -6.49
CA TRP A 6 2.21 0.18 -7.26
C TRP A 6 1.66 -0.95 -6.39
N ILE A 7 0.45 -1.40 -6.72
CA ILE A 7 -0.19 -2.58 -6.15
C ILE A 7 -0.24 -3.68 -7.20
N THR A 8 0.10 -4.90 -6.79
CA THR A 8 0.03 -6.10 -7.62
C THR A 8 -0.23 -7.33 -6.75
N GLY A 9 -0.91 -8.33 -7.30
CA GLY A 9 -1.17 -9.63 -6.66
C GLY A 9 -0.59 -10.77 -7.48
N GLN A 10 -0.32 -11.91 -6.83
CA GLN A 10 0.15 -13.15 -7.46
C GLN A 10 -0.40 -14.37 -6.73
N ASP A 11 -0.63 -15.45 -7.49
CA ASP A 11 -1.15 -16.72 -6.94
C ASP A 11 -0.08 -17.54 -6.20
N ASN A 12 1.21 -17.22 -6.40
CA ASN A 12 2.33 -17.93 -5.78
C ASN A 12 3.29 -16.95 -5.10
N ARG A 13 3.75 -17.33 -3.91
CA ARG A 13 4.71 -16.57 -3.10
C ARG A 13 6.00 -16.28 -3.85
N GLU A 14 6.56 -17.26 -4.54
CA GLU A 14 7.83 -17.10 -5.25
C GLU A 14 7.69 -16.12 -6.41
N LYS A 15 6.55 -16.15 -7.12
CA LYS A 15 6.25 -15.19 -8.18
C LYS A 15 6.07 -13.78 -7.61
N ALA A 16 5.40 -13.65 -6.47
CA ALA A 16 5.26 -12.38 -5.76
C ALA A 16 6.64 -11.79 -5.38
N PHE A 17 7.55 -12.64 -4.91
CA PHE A 17 8.93 -12.24 -4.61
C PHE A 17 9.70 -11.83 -5.86
N LEU A 18 9.62 -12.61 -6.95
CA LEU A 18 10.29 -12.25 -8.20
C LEU A 18 9.81 -10.90 -8.73
N ILE A 19 8.50 -10.63 -8.65
CA ILE A 19 7.95 -9.35 -9.05
C ILE A 19 8.50 -8.21 -8.20
N SER A 20 8.67 -8.38 -6.88
CA SER A 20 9.27 -7.34 -6.04
C SER A 20 10.73 -7.07 -6.39
N LEU A 21 11.49 -8.08 -6.81
CA LEU A 21 12.86 -7.92 -7.31
C LEU A 21 12.90 -7.18 -8.65
N HIS A 22 12.02 -7.55 -9.58
CA HIS A 22 11.91 -6.85 -10.85
C HIS A 22 11.49 -5.40 -10.66
N ALA A 23 10.58 -5.14 -9.72
CA ALA A 23 10.18 -3.80 -9.31
C ALA A 23 11.36 -2.95 -8.85
N GLU A 24 12.13 -3.49 -7.91
CA GLU A 24 13.31 -2.85 -7.34
C GLU A 24 14.30 -2.45 -8.45
N ASN A 25 14.59 -3.39 -9.37
CA ASN A 25 15.53 -3.16 -10.47
C ASN A 25 15.04 -2.08 -11.44
N ILE A 26 13.78 -2.13 -11.85
CA ILE A 26 13.21 -1.14 -12.78
C ILE A 26 13.24 0.25 -12.16
N MET A 27 12.86 0.38 -10.88
CA MET A 27 12.92 1.67 -10.17
C MET A 27 14.35 2.20 -10.13
N LYS A 28 15.31 1.33 -9.81
CA LYS A 28 16.74 1.70 -9.77
C LYS A 28 17.29 2.13 -11.13
N GLU A 29 16.93 1.43 -12.21
CA GLU A 29 17.30 1.80 -13.58
C GLU A 29 16.72 3.14 -14.00
N ALA A 30 15.51 3.47 -13.51
CA ALA A 30 14.88 4.77 -13.70
C ALA A 30 15.46 5.88 -12.80
N GLY A 31 16.47 5.58 -11.97
CA GLY A 31 17.05 6.54 -11.01
C GLY A 31 16.15 6.82 -9.80
N MET A 32 15.18 5.93 -9.53
CA MET A 32 14.23 6.03 -8.43
C MET A 32 14.56 5.01 -7.34
N GLU A 33 14.41 5.41 -6.08
CA GLU A 33 14.59 4.51 -4.94
C GLU A 33 13.23 3.94 -4.51
N MET A 34 13.09 2.62 -4.57
CA MET A 34 11.93 1.94 -3.98
C MET A 34 12.11 1.90 -2.46
N ARG A 35 11.39 2.74 -1.71
CA ARG A 35 11.58 2.85 -0.26
C ARG A 35 10.82 1.78 0.54
N LYS A 36 9.69 1.31 0.02
CA LYS A 36 8.74 0.47 0.76
C LYS A 36 8.22 -0.66 -0.13
N TRP A 37 8.15 -1.86 0.45
CA TRP A 37 7.44 -3.00 -0.14
C TRP A 37 6.63 -3.69 0.94
N ILE A 38 5.33 -3.90 0.69
CA ILE A 38 4.38 -4.44 1.67
C ILE A 38 3.69 -5.66 1.05
N SER A 39 3.58 -6.73 1.83
CA SER A 39 2.92 -7.97 1.44
C SER A 39 2.02 -8.48 2.57
N ASN A 40 0.98 -9.23 2.21
CA ASN A 40 0.17 -10.04 3.11
C ASN A 40 0.90 -11.31 3.62
N ASP A 41 2.03 -11.67 3.01
CA ASP A 41 2.82 -12.83 3.42
C ASP A 41 3.98 -12.44 4.34
N THR A 42 4.02 -13.05 5.53
CA THR A 42 5.05 -12.80 6.56
C THR A 42 6.47 -13.11 6.10
N THR A 43 6.63 -14.14 5.25
CA THR A 43 7.95 -14.56 4.75
C THR A 43 8.47 -13.51 3.77
N LEU A 44 7.61 -13.02 2.87
CA LEU A 44 7.96 -11.94 1.94
C LEU A 44 8.26 -10.62 2.67
N MET A 45 7.53 -10.33 3.74
CA MET A 45 7.81 -9.19 4.60
C MET A 45 9.18 -9.28 5.26
N PHE A 46 9.55 -10.44 5.83
CA PHE A 46 10.88 -10.64 6.43
C PHE A 46 12.00 -10.51 5.39
N GLN A 47 11.82 -11.10 4.20
CA GLN A 47 12.77 -10.97 3.10
C GLN A 47 12.93 -9.53 2.61
N SER A 48 11.85 -8.75 2.63
CA SER A 48 11.87 -7.33 2.27
C SER A 48 12.61 -6.49 3.32
N ALA A 49 12.36 -6.75 4.61
CA ALA A 49 13.08 -6.10 5.70
C ALA A 49 14.59 -6.41 5.66
N ALA A 50 14.97 -7.66 5.36
CA ALA A 50 16.37 -8.07 5.23
C ALA A 50 17.12 -7.34 4.09
N LYS A 51 16.39 -6.85 3.08
CA LYS A 51 16.91 -6.04 1.98
C LYS A 51 16.98 -4.54 2.31
N GLY A 52 16.52 -4.13 3.49
CA GLY A 52 16.50 -2.72 3.91
C GLY A 52 15.27 -1.94 3.47
N PHE A 53 14.22 -2.60 2.97
CA PHE A 53 12.95 -1.93 2.72
C PHE A 53 12.26 -1.59 4.04
N ASP A 54 11.65 -0.41 4.09
CA ASP A 54 10.75 -0.04 5.18
C ASP A 54 9.52 -0.97 5.16
N THR A 55 9.43 -1.83 6.16
CA THR A 55 8.31 -2.76 6.38
C THR A 55 7.44 -2.34 7.56
N TYR A 56 6.14 -2.69 7.54
CA TYR A 56 5.29 -2.60 8.74
C TYR A 56 5.30 -3.93 9.51
N PRO A 57 5.14 -3.93 10.85
CA PRO A 57 4.95 -5.16 11.61
C PRO A 57 3.63 -5.84 11.21
N VAL A 58 3.67 -7.17 11.05
CA VAL A 58 2.53 -7.98 10.56
C VAL A 58 1.40 -8.15 11.60
N ASP A 59 1.52 -7.60 12.80
CA ASP A 59 0.46 -7.72 13.82
C ASP A 59 0.36 -6.49 14.71
N THR A 60 -0.15 -5.39 14.16
CA THR A 60 -0.55 -4.26 15.01
C THR A 60 -1.78 -3.62 14.42
N SER A 61 -2.89 -3.72 15.14
CA SER A 61 -4.08 -2.93 14.85
C SER A 61 -3.68 -1.46 14.82
N VAL A 62 -3.69 -1.00 13.59
CA VAL A 62 -3.29 0.29 13.17
C VAL A 62 -4.32 1.28 13.65
N SER A 63 -4.03 1.95 14.76
CA SER A 63 -4.86 3.04 15.23
C SER A 63 -4.95 4.10 14.13
N LEU A 64 -6.04 4.84 14.08
CA LEU A 64 -6.25 6.04 13.26
C LEU A 64 -5.18 7.16 13.47
N ARG A 65 -4.03 6.88 14.10
CA ARG A 65 -2.82 7.72 14.24
C ARG A 65 -1.47 6.98 14.10
N SER A 66 -1.43 5.69 13.83
CA SER A 66 -0.20 4.99 13.47
C SER A 66 -0.54 3.66 12.82
N ASN A 67 0.05 3.42 11.63
CA ASN A 67 0.15 2.17 10.85
C ASN A 67 -0.77 1.97 9.60
N LYS A 68 -1.50 2.97 9.04
CA LYS A 68 -2.33 2.72 7.82
C LYS A 68 -1.48 3.04 6.60
N THR A 69 -1.18 2.07 5.75
CA THR A 69 -0.75 2.41 4.38
C THR A 69 -2.01 2.81 3.62
N LYS A 70 -2.21 4.12 3.48
CA LYS A 70 -3.24 4.65 2.60
C LYS A 70 -2.75 4.50 1.18
N VAL A 71 -3.44 3.69 0.39
CA VAL A 71 -3.32 3.76 -1.07
C VAL A 71 -4.66 4.27 -1.56
N LEU A 72 -4.68 5.38 -2.29
CA LEU A 72 -5.91 5.95 -2.85
C LEU A 72 -7.00 6.37 -1.83
N GLY A 73 -6.63 6.61 -0.56
CA GLY A 73 -7.60 6.85 0.50
C GLY A 73 -8.30 5.59 1.03
N LEU A 74 -7.93 4.41 0.51
CA LEU A 74 -8.31 3.09 1.01
C LEU A 74 -7.25 2.59 1.99
N ALA A 75 -7.69 1.80 2.96
CA ALA A 75 -6.82 1.10 3.89
C ALA A 75 -6.77 -0.39 3.52
N TRP A 76 -5.58 -0.93 3.29
CA TRP A 76 -5.40 -2.36 3.05
C TRP A 76 -5.17 -3.09 4.37
N GLN A 77 -5.98 -4.10 4.65
CA GLN A 77 -5.82 -5.02 5.76
C GLN A 77 -5.13 -6.27 5.24
N THR A 78 -3.84 -6.40 5.57
CA THR A 78 -2.96 -7.44 5.02
C THR A 78 -3.32 -8.85 5.48
N LEU A 79 -3.82 -9.02 6.71
CA LEU A 79 -4.18 -10.34 7.26
C LEU A 79 -5.35 -10.99 6.51
N ASP A 80 -6.41 -10.21 6.27
CA ASP A 80 -7.62 -10.68 5.59
C ASP A 80 -7.58 -10.42 4.08
N ASP A 81 -6.46 -9.89 3.59
CA ASP A 81 -6.23 -9.43 2.22
C ASP A 81 -7.39 -8.62 1.63
N CYS A 82 -7.92 -7.68 2.42
CA CYS A 82 -9.10 -6.91 2.05
C CYS A 82 -8.83 -5.40 2.06
N LEU A 83 -9.44 -4.69 1.11
CA LEU A 83 -9.42 -3.23 1.06
C LEU A 83 -10.63 -2.68 1.82
N THR A 84 -10.37 -1.76 2.72
CA THR A 84 -11.38 -1.11 3.56
C THR A 84 -11.43 0.39 3.27
N LEU A 85 -12.64 0.94 3.27
CA LEU A 85 -12.89 2.38 3.11
C LEU A 85 -13.61 2.89 4.35
N ASP A 86 -13.06 3.92 4.99
CA ASP A 86 -13.78 4.63 6.04
C ASP A 86 -14.82 5.56 5.41
N THR A 87 -16.09 5.17 5.50
CA THR A 87 -17.20 5.89 4.87
C THR A 87 -17.72 7.05 5.73
N LYS A 88 -17.30 7.18 7.01
CA LYS A 88 -17.87 8.22 7.89
C LYS A 88 -17.62 9.63 7.36
N GLY A 89 -16.37 9.94 7.03
CA GLY A 89 -16.01 11.24 6.44
C GLY A 89 -16.58 11.43 5.03
N LEU A 90 -16.76 10.34 4.27
CA LEU A 90 -17.36 10.39 2.94
C LEU A 90 -18.86 10.73 3.02
N ILE A 91 -19.59 10.11 3.95
CA ILE A 91 -21.01 10.38 4.18
C ILE A 91 -21.21 11.82 4.64
N GLU A 92 -20.37 12.31 5.56
CA GLU A 92 -20.40 13.70 6.00
C GLU A 92 -20.14 14.68 4.85
N PHE A 93 -19.15 14.39 4.00
CA PHE A 93 -18.84 15.18 2.81
C PHE A 93 -19.99 15.21 1.79
N ILE A 94 -20.58 14.04 1.47
CA ILE A 94 -21.73 13.95 0.57
C ILE A 94 -22.92 14.73 1.17
N SER A 95 -23.14 14.62 2.48
CA SER A 95 -24.24 15.31 3.16
C SER A 95 -24.10 16.84 3.15
N THR A 96 -22.86 17.35 3.10
CA THR A 96 -22.62 18.79 3.01
C THR A 96 -22.82 19.34 1.59
N ASN A 97 -22.90 18.48 0.57
CA ASN A 97 -23.16 18.80 -0.84
C ASN A 97 -22.37 20.03 -1.36
N LYS A 98 -21.16 20.24 -0.83
CA LYS A 98 -20.29 21.34 -1.22
C LYS A 98 -19.50 20.92 -2.46
N ASN A 99 -19.76 21.63 -3.56
CA ASN A 99 -19.02 21.42 -4.79
C ASN A 99 -17.60 21.99 -4.62
N THR A 100 -16.60 21.11 -4.59
CA THR A 100 -15.19 21.48 -4.44
C THR A 100 -14.45 21.54 -5.77
N LYS A 101 -15.12 21.29 -6.90
CA LYS A 101 -14.54 21.55 -8.23
C LYS A 101 -14.38 23.06 -8.40
N THR A 102 -13.15 23.54 -8.26
CA THR A 102 -12.73 24.82 -8.82
C THR A 102 -12.78 24.70 -10.34
N PHE A 103 -13.66 25.47 -10.96
CA PHE A 103 -13.60 25.72 -12.40
C PHE A 103 -12.31 26.50 -12.66
N LEU A 104 -11.45 25.94 -13.51
CA LEU A 104 -10.30 26.62 -14.11
C LEU A 104 -10.75 27.33 -15.39
#